data_AF-A0A7J9PJE5-F1
#
_entry.id   AF-A0A7J9PJE5-F1
#
_cell.length_a   1.000
_cell.length_b   1.000
_cell.length_c   1.000
_cell.angle_alpha   90.00
_cell.angle_beta   90.00
_cell.angle_gamma   90.00
#
_symmetry.space_group_name_H-M   'P 1'
#
loop_
_entity.id
_entity.type
_entity.pdbx_description
1 polymer ?
#
loop_
_entity_poly.entity_id
_entity_poly.type
_entity_poly.pdbx_seq_one_letter_code
_entity_poly.pdbx_strand_id
1 'polypeptide(L)' 'MIKCPECGNPIEHEGSEIEKWPYGAKYEIICNFCNLKLIVLEDSDGGQSLSY' A
#
# COMPACT_ATOMS: atom_id res chain seq x y z
N MET A 1 0.74 8.60 4.26
CA MET A 1 1.93 7.90 4.80
C MET A 1 1.46 6.62 5.45
N ILE A 2 1.86 5.46 4.92
CA ILE A 2 1.47 4.15 5.42
C ILE A 2 2.50 3.68 6.44
N LYS A 3 2.07 3.14 7.57
CA LYS A 3 2.95 2.49 8.55
C LYS A 3 2.85 0.99 8.41
N CYS A 4 4.00 0.32 8.52
CA CYS A 4 4.02 -1.13 8.57
C CYS A 4 3.33 -1.63 9.85
N PRO A 5 2.30 -2.48 9.77
CA PRO A 5 1.62 -3.01 10.96
C PRO A 5 2.52 -3.94 11.79
N GLU A 6 3.47 -4.63 11.15
CA GLU A 6 4.44 -5.51 11.82
C GLU A 6 5.50 -4.73 12.61
N CYS A 7 6.33 -3.93 11.92
CA CYS A 7 7.49 -3.30 12.55
C CYS A 7 7.26 -1.84 12.99
N GLY A 8 6.09 -1.25 12.71
CA GLY A 8 5.74 0.13 13.05
C GLY A 8 6.49 1.21 12.28
N ASN A 9 7.45 0.83 11.42
CA ASN A 9 8.22 1.77 10.62
C ASN A 9 7.35 2.42 9.53
N PRO A 10 7.59 3.70 9.23
CA PRO A 10 6.96 4.36 8.08
C PRO A 10 7.44 3.69 6.80
N ILE A 11 6.50 3.47 5.88
CA ILE A 11 6.80 2.97 4.55
C ILE A 11 6.79 4.18 3.62
N GLU A 12 7.98 4.53 3.12
CA GLU A 12 8.10 5.49 2.02
C GLU A 12 7.44 4.87 0.80
N HIS A 13 6.59 5.65 0.13
CA HIS A 13 5.61 5.19 -0.84
C HIS A 13 6.30 4.78 -2.16
N GLU A 14 7.09 3.71 -2.16
CA GLU A 14 7.65 3.03 -3.33
C GLU A 14 6.81 1.78 -3.64
N GLY A 15 5.51 1.98 -3.79
CA GLY A 15 4.60 0.92 -4.21
C GLY A 15 4.70 0.67 -5.71
N SER A 16 4.72 -0.60 -6.11
CA SER A 16 4.49 -0.96 -7.51
C SER A 16 2.98 -1.00 -7.76
N GLU A 17 2.52 -0.22 -8.74
CA GLU A 17 1.12 -0.31 -9.21
C GLU A 17 0.91 -1.71 -9.80
N ILE A 18 0.06 -2.50 -9.15
CA ILE A 18 -0.27 -3.86 -9.58
C ILE A 18 -1.38 -3.79 -10.63
N GLU A 19 -2.40 -2.98 -10.35
CA GLU A 19 -3.62 -2.95 -11.15
C GLU A 19 -4.33 -1.62 -11.01
N LYS A 20 -4.85 -1.09 -12.13
CA LYS A 20 -5.54 0.18 -12.17
C LYS A 20 -6.91 0.01 -12.82
N TRP A 21 -7.95 0.44 -12.12
CA TRP A 21 -9.34 0.40 -12.56
C TRP A 21 -9.86 1.83 -12.80
N PRO A 22 -10.98 2.00 -13.51
CA PRO A 22 -11.57 3.32 -13.73
C PRO A 22 -11.93 4.08 -12.45
N TYR A 23 -12.14 3.38 -11.32
CA TYR A 23 -12.54 3.96 -10.04
C TYR A 23 -11.56 3.69 -8.89
N GLY A 24 -10.34 3.27 -9.19
CA GLY A 24 -9.32 3.05 -8.16
C GLY A 24 -8.04 2.43 -8.69
N ALA A 25 -7.11 2.16 -7.79
CA ALA A 25 -5.86 1.50 -8.07
C ALA A 25 -5.48 0.56 -6.93
N LYS A 26 -4.73 -0.48 -7.27
CA LYS A 26 -4.17 -1.45 -6.34
C LYS A 26 -2.66 -1.34 -6.41
N TYR A 27 -2.05 -1.03 -5.29
CA TYR A 27 -0.60 -0.92 -5.13
C TYR A 27 -0.10 -2.06 -4.26
N GLU A 28 1.00 -2.70 -4.64
CA GLU A 28 1.77 -3.56 -3.75
C GLU A 28 2.94 -2.74 -3.21
N ILE A 29 3.03 -2.66 -1.90
CA ILE A 29 4.09 -1.94 -1.19
C ILE A 29 4.82 -2.94 -0.32
N ILE A 30 6.15 -2.92 -0.37
CA ILE A 30 6.98 -3.79 0.43
C ILE A 30 7.68 -2.94 1.50
N CYS A 31 7.53 -3.33 2.76
CA CYS A 31 8.27 -2.68 3.83
C CYS A 31 9.74 -3.11 3.76
N ASN A 32 10.66 -2.21 3.42
CA ASN A 32 12.11 -2.50 3.34
C ASN A 32 12.75 -2.94 4.67
N PHE A 33 12.09 -2.73 5.81
CA PHE A 33 12.61 -3.13 7.13
C PHE A 33 12.32 -4.59 7.49
N CYS A 34 11.09 -5.04 7.27
CA CYS A 34 10.64 -6.39 7.65
C CYS A 34 10.28 -7.27 6.44
N ASN A 35 10.40 -6.74 5.22
CA ASN A 35 9.98 -7.37 3.96
C ASN A 35 8.48 -7.77 3.92
N LEU A 36 7.65 -7.17 4.78
CA LEU A 36 6.21 -7.37 4.75
C LEU A 36 5.64 -6.78 3.46
N LYS A 37 4.87 -7.58 2.73
CA LYS A 37 4.09 -7.13 1.59
C LYS A 37 2.74 -6.60 2.07
N LEU A 38 2.38 -5.42 1.61
CA LEU A 38 1.13 -4.75 1.88
C LEU A 38 0.44 -4.44 0.56
N ILE A 39 -0.86 -4.72 0.51
CA ILE A 39 -1.69 -4.35 -0.62
C ILE A 39 -2.51 -3.14 -0.20
N VAL A 40 -2.33 -2.05 -0.95
CA VAL A 40 -3.10 -0.82 -0.78
C VAL A 40 -4.11 -0.76 -1.90
N LEU A 41 -5.37 -0.61 -1.52
CA LEU A 41 -6.46 -0.31 -2.43
C LEU A 41 -6.78 1.17 -2.26
N GLU A 42 -6.61 1.94 -3.34
CA GLU A 42 -6.98 3.34 -3.39
C GLU A 42 -8.21 3.49 -4.29
N ASP A 43 -9.32 3.97 -3.75
CA ASP A 43 -10.50 4.31 -4.51
C ASP A 43 -10.40 5.74 -5.06
N SER A 44 -11.14 6.06 -6.13
CA SER A 44 -11.14 7.41 -6.74
C SER A 44 -11.61 8.53 -5.82
N ASP A 45 -12.25 8.19 -4.69
CA ASP A 45 -12.63 9.15 -3.64
C ASP A 45 -11.46 9.48 -2.69
N GLY A 46 -10.29 8.86 -2.88
CA GLY A 46 -9.12 8.97 -2.00
C GLY A 46 -9.19 8.06 -0.77
N GLY A 47 -10.18 7.16 -0.72
CA GLY A 47 -10.26 6.11 0.30
C GLY A 47 -9.12 5.12 0.14
N GLN A 48 -8.34 4.91 1.21
CA GLN A 48 -7.23 3.95 1.21
C GLN A 48 -7.56 2.80 2.18
N SER A 49 -7.65 1.58 1.65
CA SER A 49 -7.78 0.36 2.45
C SER A 49 -6.50 -0.46 2.38
N LEU A 50 -6.07 -0.95 3.54
CA LEU A 50 -4.87 -1.77 3.71
C LEU A 50 -5.27 -3.23 3.94
N SER A 51 -4.71 -4.12 3.14
CA SER A 51 -4.78 -5.57 3.34
C SER A 51 -3.36 -6.13 3.38
N TYR A 52 -3.03 -6.95 4.37
CA TYR A 52 -1.70 -7.56 4.56
C TYR A 52 -1.82 -9.02 4.99
#